data_AF-A0A965Z9B2-F1
#
_entry.id   AF-A0A965Z9B2-F1
#
_cell.length_a   1.000
_cell.length_b   1.000
_cell.length_c   1.000
_cell.angle_alpha   90.00
_cell.angle_beta   90.00
_cell.angle_gamma   90.00
#
_symmetry.space_group_name_H-M   'P 1'
#
loop_
_entity.id
_entity.type
_entity.pdbx_description
1 polymer ?
#
loop_
_entity_poly.entity_id
_entity_poly.type
_entity_poly.pdbx_seq_one_letter_code
_entity_poly.pdbx_strand_id
1 'polypeptide(L)'
;MENLDIIIKGVPESTRDIITGQMAEFYTSVQEVKNKAYSIHVTSVEDVEAMEEAAYLRKKIKNARINSEKKRKELKEVFLRPGQIVDKLGREIRQEAEKIEKYLWDQENFASIQEEAKKEEVKQSRVALLQSYVDDTDVFDLKNMSNTAFNVLLDGMMLAKRKEQENIRMQKEIETIRAREEEIKKIKEQKEIERIKEENKIIRSQLSHLEPSSELTHLEPFSELTHLEPSSELIQFAPKKNLSEKEILFDWIDRFSMPELNTDVLSEKCQEKIADIFKKFSNFKEWAKKNLSDV
;
A
#
# COMPACT_ATOMS: atom_id res chain seq x y z
N MET A 1 -37.71 -57.57 10.32
CA MET A 1 -36.85 -57.46 11.52
C MET A 1 -35.38 -57.55 11.11
N GLU A 2 -34.95 -58.57 10.36
CA GLU A 2 -33.55 -58.69 9.85
C GLU A 2 -33.00 -57.43 9.15
N ASN A 3 -33.82 -56.75 8.34
CA ASN A 3 -33.40 -55.50 7.69
C ASN A 3 -33.24 -54.31 8.65
N LEU A 4 -33.89 -54.30 9.83
CA LEU A 4 -33.70 -53.24 10.82
C LEU A 4 -32.38 -53.44 11.60
N ASP A 5 -32.02 -54.67 11.92
CA ASP A 5 -30.81 -54.96 12.69
C ASP A 5 -29.52 -54.61 11.93
N ILE A 6 -29.53 -54.74 10.61
CA ILE A 6 -28.43 -54.31 9.73
C ILE A 6 -28.27 -52.77 9.74
N ILE A 7 -29.38 -52.03 9.82
CA ILE A 7 -29.39 -50.56 9.78
C ILE A 7 -28.85 -49.95 11.08
N ILE A 8 -29.00 -50.64 12.22
CA ILE A 8 -28.68 -50.10 13.56
C ILE A 8 -27.31 -50.62 14.05
N LYS A 9 -26.45 -51.08 13.13
CA LYS A 9 -25.09 -51.53 13.44
C LYS A 9 -24.25 -50.37 14.00
N GLY A 10 -23.71 -50.53 15.21
CA GLY A 10 -22.86 -49.53 15.88
C GLY A 10 -23.55 -48.71 16.99
N VAL A 11 -24.85 -48.89 17.21
CA VAL A 11 -25.57 -48.29 18.34
C VAL A 11 -25.46 -49.21 19.58
N PRO A 12 -25.28 -48.66 20.80
CA PRO A 12 -25.29 -49.45 22.03
C PRO A 12 -26.57 -50.29 22.16
N GLU A 13 -26.44 -51.50 22.71
CA GLU A 13 -27.52 -52.49 22.78
C GLU A 13 -28.77 -51.94 23.49
N SER A 14 -28.59 -51.27 24.62
CA SER A 14 -29.68 -50.60 25.36
C SER A 14 -30.43 -49.55 24.55
N THR A 15 -29.74 -48.85 23.65
CA THR A 15 -30.33 -47.82 22.80
C THR A 15 -30.98 -48.43 21.56
N ARG A 16 -30.42 -49.53 21.05
CA ARG A 16 -30.98 -50.31 19.94
C ARG A 16 -32.35 -50.86 20.30
N ASP A 17 -32.52 -51.38 21.51
CA ASP A 17 -33.80 -51.94 21.97
C ASP A 17 -34.88 -50.85 22.08
N ILE A 18 -34.51 -49.66 22.56
CA ILE A 18 -35.42 -48.52 22.66
C ILE A 18 -35.87 -48.06 21.25
N ILE A 19 -34.93 -47.91 20.33
CA ILE A 19 -35.23 -47.47 18.95
C ILE A 19 -36.10 -48.52 18.25
N THR A 20 -35.72 -49.79 18.34
CA THR A 20 -36.42 -50.90 17.69
C THR A 20 -37.83 -51.04 18.26
N GLY A 21 -37.99 -51.02 19.59
CA GLY A 21 -39.29 -51.09 20.25
C GLY A 21 -40.23 -49.94 19.87
N GLN A 22 -39.73 -48.70 19.86
CA GLN A 22 -40.55 -47.52 19.54
C GLN A 22 -40.87 -47.36 18.05
N MET A 23 -40.07 -47.94 17.16
CA MET A 23 -40.28 -47.86 15.70
C MET A 23 -40.96 -49.10 15.10
N ALA A 24 -40.95 -50.23 15.83
CA ALA A 24 -41.52 -51.50 15.37
C ALA A 24 -43.01 -51.38 15.00
N GLU A 25 -43.81 -50.67 15.80
CA GLU A 25 -45.24 -50.48 15.53
C GLU A 25 -45.49 -49.82 14.17
N PHE A 26 -44.73 -48.77 13.84
CA PHE A 26 -44.85 -48.09 12.55
C PHE A 26 -44.38 -48.98 11.40
N TYR A 27 -43.31 -49.75 11.61
CA TYR A 27 -42.81 -50.68 10.59
C TYR A 27 -43.83 -51.78 10.28
N THR A 28 -44.42 -52.39 11.31
CA THR A 28 -45.47 -53.42 11.16
C THR A 28 -46.70 -52.84 10.45
N SER A 29 -47.17 -51.65 10.86
CA SER A 29 -48.30 -50.96 10.21
C SER A 29 -48.04 -50.69 8.72
N VAL A 30 -46.82 -50.35 8.33
CA VAL A 30 -46.44 -50.16 6.93
C VAL A 30 -46.41 -51.48 6.17
N GLN A 31 -45.89 -52.58 6.75
CA GLN A 31 -45.89 -53.89 6.08
C GLN A 31 -47.31 -54.44 5.89
N GLU A 32 -48.19 -54.28 6.88
CA GLU A 32 -49.59 -54.67 6.78
C GLU A 32 -50.29 -53.95 5.63
N VAL A 33 -50.12 -52.63 5.54
CA VAL A 33 -50.75 -51.85 4.47
C VAL A 33 -50.10 -52.15 3.13
N LYS A 34 -48.78 -52.40 3.07
CA LYS A 34 -48.08 -52.78 1.84
C LYS A 34 -48.73 -54.01 1.18
N ASN A 35 -48.96 -55.07 1.96
CA ASN A 35 -49.55 -56.30 1.44
C ASN A 35 -50.98 -56.07 0.92
N LYS A 36 -51.79 -55.29 1.66
CA LYS A 36 -53.17 -54.96 1.25
C LYS A 36 -53.24 -53.96 0.10
N ALA A 37 -52.30 -53.05 -0.01
CA ALA A 37 -52.28 -52.04 -1.06
C ALA A 37 -52.00 -52.66 -2.43
N TYR A 38 -51.10 -53.65 -2.50
CA TYR A 38 -50.79 -54.34 -3.76
C TYR A 38 -51.87 -55.32 -4.21
N SER A 39 -52.79 -55.72 -3.32
CA SER A 39 -53.95 -56.55 -3.69
C SER A 39 -55.14 -55.75 -4.24
N ILE A 40 -55.19 -54.43 -4.02
CA ILE A 40 -56.27 -53.60 -4.53
C ILE A 40 -55.99 -53.22 -5.98
N HIS A 41 -56.91 -53.62 -6.87
CA HIS A 41 -56.90 -53.24 -8.28
C HIS A 41 -58.27 -52.68 -8.67
N VAL A 42 -58.32 -51.39 -8.99
CA VAL A 42 -59.55 -50.69 -9.41
C VAL A 42 -59.65 -50.80 -10.94
N THR A 43 -60.72 -51.39 -11.44
CA THR A 43 -60.88 -51.68 -12.88
C THR A 43 -61.99 -50.87 -13.55
N SER A 44 -63.00 -50.47 -12.80
CA SER A 44 -64.15 -49.69 -13.27
C SER A 44 -64.47 -48.52 -12.33
N VAL A 45 -65.17 -47.52 -12.84
CA VAL A 45 -65.65 -46.35 -12.07
C VAL A 45 -66.71 -46.76 -11.02
N GLU A 46 -67.33 -47.92 -11.21
CA GLU A 46 -68.33 -48.47 -10.30
C GLU A 46 -67.71 -49.21 -9.09
N ASP A 47 -66.39 -49.43 -9.07
CA ASP A 47 -65.66 -50.15 -8.00
C ASP A 47 -65.47 -49.27 -6.74
N VAL A 48 -66.56 -48.73 -6.20
CA VAL A 48 -66.57 -47.77 -5.08
C VAL A 48 -65.91 -48.34 -3.83
N GLU A 49 -66.14 -49.63 -3.53
CA GLU A 49 -65.57 -50.29 -2.35
C GLU A 49 -64.03 -50.36 -2.40
N ALA A 50 -63.45 -50.70 -3.56
CA ALA A 50 -62.01 -50.75 -3.76
C ALA A 50 -61.38 -49.36 -3.66
N MET A 51 -62.09 -48.32 -4.14
CA MET A 51 -61.65 -46.92 -4.03
C MET A 51 -61.70 -46.42 -2.58
N GLU A 52 -62.72 -46.79 -1.80
CA GLU A 52 -62.83 -46.46 -0.38
C GLU A 52 -61.75 -47.15 0.46
N GLU A 53 -61.49 -48.44 0.21
CA GLU A 53 -60.42 -49.19 0.87
C GLU A 53 -59.05 -48.59 0.55
N ALA A 54 -58.78 -48.26 -0.72
CA ALA A 54 -57.57 -47.56 -1.12
C ALA A 54 -57.41 -46.20 -0.41
N ALA A 55 -58.50 -45.42 -0.30
CA ALA A 55 -58.48 -44.14 0.40
C ALA A 55 -58.20 -44.29 1.90
N TYR A 56 -58.77 -45.33 2.53
CA TYR A 56 -58.52 -45.68 3.92
C TYR A 56 -57.06 -46.08 4.15
N LEU A 57 -56.54 -47.03 3.37
CA LEU A 57 -55.16 -47.49 3.45
C LEU A 57 -54.15 -46.35 3.22
N ARG A 58 -54.43 -45.45 2.27
CA ARG A 58 -53.63 -44.23 2.05
C ARG A 58 -53.59 -43.34 3.29
N LYS A 59 -54.73 -43.12 3.94
CA LYS A 59 -54.79 -42.32 5.18
C LYS A 59 -54.04 -43.02 6.31
N LYS A 60 -54.16 -44.35 6.45
CA LYS A 60 -53.44 -45.15 7.45
C LYS A 60 -51.92 -45.04 7.27
N ILE A 61 -51.40 -45.23 6.05
CA ILE A 61 -49.97 -45.02 5.74
C ILE A 61 -49.54 -43.57 6.00
N LYS A 62 -50.35 -42.59 5.57
CA LYS A 62 -50.03 -41.17 5.79
C LYS A 62 -49.84 -40.87 7.27
N ASN A 63 -50.72 -41.39 8.12
CA ASN A 63 -50.65 -41.22 9.57
C ASN A 63 -49.43 -41.94 10.16
N ALA A 64 -49.19 -43.20 9.77
CA ALA A 64 -48.01 -43.96 10.18
C ALA A 64 -46.71 -43.20 9.84
N ARG A 65 -46.61 -42.66 8.62
CA ARG A 65 -45.45 -41.86 8.15
C ARG A 65 -45.25 -40.58 8.97
N ILE A 66 -46.33 -39.85 9.27
CA ILE A 66 -46.23 -38.60 10.04
C ILE A 66 -45.81 -38.91 11.48
N ASN A 67 -46.39 -39.93 12.09
CA ASN A 67 -46.11 -40.29 13.47
C ASN A 67 -44.70 -40.89 13.65
N SER A 68 -44.24 -41.72 12.71
CA SER A 68 -42.85 -42.21 12.71
C SER A 68 -41.86 -41.06 12.62
N GLU A 69 -42.14 -40.04 11.81
CA GLU A 69 -41.28 -38.86 11.67
C GLU A 69 -41.26 -37.99 12.93
N LYS A 70 -42.41 -37.81 13.60
CA LYS A 70 -42.46 -37.15 14.92
C LYS A 70 -41.62 -37.92 15.95
N LYS A 71 -41.82 -39.23 16.03
CA LYS A 71 -41.10 -40.09 16.96
C LYS A 71 -39.60 -40.12 16.68
N ARG A 72 -39.19 -40.06 15.41
CA ARG A 72 -37.79 -39.94 15.00
C ARG A 72 -37.17 -38.65 15.54
N LYS A 73 -37.88 -37.53 15.44
CA LYS A 73 -37.41 -36.23 15.95
C LYS A 73 -37.30 -36.25 17.48
N GLU A 74 -38.29 -36.79 18.18
CA GLU A 74 -38.26 -36.96 19.64
C GLU A 74 -37.05 -37.77 20.10
N LEU A 75 -36.84 -38.95 19.50
CA LEU A 75 -35.68 -39.79 19.81
C LEU A 75 -34.35 -39.10 19.51
N LYS A 76 -34.26 -38.39 18.39
CA LYS A 76 -33.04 -37.66 18.01
C LYS A 76 -32.69 -36.57 19.03
N GLU A 77 -33.70 -35.87 19.54
CA GLU A 77 -33.52 -34.75 20.48
C GLU A 77 -32.87 -35.20 21.79
N VAL A 78 -33.21 -36.40 22.28
CA VAL A 78 -32.63 -37.00 23.50
C VAL A 78 -31.10 -37.14 23.38
N PHE A 79 -30.57 -37.38 22.18
CA PHE A 79 -29.13 -37.52 21.96
C PHE A 79 -28.45 -36.21 21.55
N LEU A 80 -29.14 -35.36 20.79
CA LEU A 80 -28.57 -34.08 20.33
C LEU A 80 -28.38 -33.09 21.47
N ARG A 81 -29.38 -32.96 22.35
CA ARG A 81 -29.40 -31.93 23.39
C ARG A 81 -28.25 -32.09 24.40
N PRO A 82 -27.92 -33.31 24.91
CA PRO A 82 -26.74 -33.50 25.74
C PRO A 82 -25.43 -33.13 25.04
N GLY A 83 -25.25 -33.52 23.77
CA GLY A 83 -24.06 -33.17 22.99
C GLY A 83 -23.87 -31.65 22.88
N GLN A 84 -24.95 -30.93 22.55
CA GLN A 84 -24.93 -29.46 22.49
C GLN A 84 -24.59 -28.80 23.82
N ILE A 85 -25.05 -29.38 24.95
CA ILE A 85 -24.74 -28.89 26.29
C ILE A 85 -23.25 -29.10 26.60
N VAL A 86 -22.69 -30.28 26.30
CA VAL A 86 -21.26 -30.57 26.49
C VAL A 86 -20.41 -29.59 25.67
N ASP A 87 -20.77 -29.36 24.42
CA ASP A 87 -20.08 -28.41 23.55
C ASP A 87 -20.14 -26.98 24.09
N LYS A 88 -21.30 -26.58 24.63
CA LYS A 88 -21.47 -25.26 25.25
C LYS A 88 -20.60 -25.11 26.49
N LEU A 89 -20.63 -26.09 27.38
CA LEU A 89 -19.82 -26.10 28.60
C LEU A 89 -18.32 -26.07 28.27
N GLY A 90 -17.88 -26.84 27.27
CA GLY A 90 -16.50 -26.83 26.80
C GLY A 90 -16.06 -25.46 26.27
N ARG A 91 -16.95 -24.72 25.60
CA ARG A 91 -16.67 -23.34 25.16
C ARG A 91 -16.56 -22.38 26.35
N GLU A 92 -17.46 -22.47 27.32
CA GLU A 92 -17.43 -21.61 28.51
C GLU A 92 -16.17 -21.84 29.35
N ILE A 93 -15.79 -23.10 29.57
CA ILE A 93 -14.54 -23.46 30.28
C ILE A 93 -13.33 -22.90 29.54
N ARG A 94 -13.27 -23.07 28.22
CA ARG A 94 -12.15 -22.55 27.42
C ARG A 94 -12.02 -21.03 27.52
N GLN A 95 -13.13 -20.31 27.37
CA GLN A 95 -13.13 -18.85 27.45
C GLN A 95 -12.64 -18.35 28.80
N GLU A 96 -13.04 -19.01 29.89
CA GLU A 96 -12.59 -18.62 31.22
C GLU A 96 -11.10 -18.96 31.43
N ALA A 97 -10.66 -20.14 30.97
CA ALA A 97 -9.26 -20.53 31.00
C ALA A 97 -8.38 -19.54 30.23
N GLU A 98 -8.75 -19.14 29.00
CA GLU A 98 -8.01 -18.18 28.19
C GLU A 98 -7.85 -16.81 28.89
N LYS A 99 -8.88 -16.33 29.58
CA LYS A 99 -8.78 -15.08 30.37
C LYS A 99 -7.80 -15.21 31.52
N ILE A 100 -7.86 -16.33 32.24
CA ILE A 100 -6.97 -16.61 33.38
C ILE A 100 -5.53 -16.76 32.90
N GLU A 101 -5.30 -17.52 31.83
CA GLU A 101 -3.99 -17.69 31.20
C GLU A 101 -3.41 -16.36 30.77
N LYS A 102 -4.21 -15.49 30.12
CA LYS A 102 -3.76 -14.15 29.76
C LYS A 102 -3.36 -13.32 30.98
N TYR A 103 -4.19 -13.33 32.02
CA TYR A 103 -3.88 -12.61 33.27
C TYR A 103 -2.56 -13.12 33.88
N LEU A 104 -2.37 -14.44 33.95
CA LEU A 104 -1.15 -15.05 34.48
C LEU A 104 0.06 -14.75 33.61
N TRP A 105 -0.10 -14.76 32.29
CA TRP A 105 0.95 -14.38 31.34
C TRP A 105 1.37 -12.93 31.51
N ASP A 106 0.42 -12.02 31.71
CA ASP A 106 0.70 -10.61 32.00
C ASP A 106 1.46 -10.45 33.34
N GLN A 107 1.15 -11.28 34.35
CA GLN A 107 1.89 -11.29 35.62
C GLN A 107 3.31 -11.86 35.47
N GLU A 108 3.47 -12.95 34.72
CA GLU A 108 4.78 -13.57 34.45
C GLU A 108 5.70 -12.60 33.70
N ASN A 109 5.17 -11.94 32.68
CA ASN A 109 5.93 -11.01 31.85
C ASN A 109 5.97 -9.60 32.40
N PHE A 110 5.39 -9.33 33.57
CA PHE A 110 5.28 -7.98 34.13
C PHE A 110 6.62 -7.25 34.18
N ALA A 111 7.69 -7.92 34.62
CA ALA A 111 9.03 -7.33 34.67
C ALA A 111 9.54 -6.92 33.28
N SER A 112 9.35 -7.76 32.27
CA SER A 112 9.74 -7.47 30.89
C SER A 112 8.89 -6.35 30.28
N ILE A 113 7.57 -6.37 30.53
CA ILE A 113 6.64 -5.32 30.09
C ILE A 113 7.02 -3.97 30.73
N GLN A 114 7.36 -3.96 32.01
CA GLN A 114 7.80 -2.75 32.71
C GLN A 114 9.13 -2.22 32.20
N GLU A 115 10.09 -3.11 31.91
CA GLU A 115 11.38 -2.70 31.34
C GLU A 115 11.19 -2.12 29.94
N GLU A 116 10.37 -2.74 29.10
CA GLU A 116 10.05 -2.24 27.77
C GLU A 116 9.29 -0.90 27.83
N ALA A 117 8.32 -0.76 28.73
CA ALA A 117 7.61 0.50 28.95
C ALA A 117 8.56 1.63 29.36
N LYS A 118 9.51 1.37 30.28
CA LYS A 118 10.54 2.34 30.66
C LYS A 118 11.45 2.72 29.50
N LYS A 119 11.88 1.74 28.70
CA LYS A 119 12.69 2.00 27.50
C LYS A 119 11.94 2.85 26.48
N GLU A 120 10.64 2.61 26.32
CA GLU A 120 9.80 3.40 25.42
C GLU A 120 9.57 4.82 25.94
N GLU A 121 9.34 5.00 27.24
CA GLU A 121 9.24 6.32 27.88
C GLU A 121 10.53 7.14 27.73
N VAL A 122 11.69 6.48 27.91
CA VAL A 122 13.00 7.08 27.65
C VAL A 122 13.13 7.46 26.18
N LYS A 123 12.74 6.58 25.25
CA LYS A 123 12.74 6.88 23.81
C LYS A 123 11.87 8.11 23.51
N GLN A 124 10.65 8.17 24.03
CA GLN A 124 9.72 9.28 23.82
C GLN A 124 10.29 10.60 24.35
N SER A 125 10.87 10.57 25.57
CA SER A 125 11.54 11.73 26.16
C SER A 125 12.70 12.23 25.30
N ARG A 126 13.49 11.29 24.74
CA ARG A 126 14.62 11.58 23.85
C ARG A 126 14.17 12.12 22.49
N VAL A 127 13.12 11.55 21.90
CA VAL A 127 12.51 12.03 20.65
C VAL A 127 12.01 13.46 20.83
N ALA A 128 11.28 13.75 21.93
CA ALA A 128 10.77 15.10 22.20
C ALA A 128 11.89 16.16 22.25
N LEU A 129 13.05 15.81 22.81
CA LEU A 129 14.22 16.70 22.85
C LEU A 129 14.88 16.86 21.48
N LEU A 130 14.99 15.77 20.70
CA LEU A 130 15.69 15.79 19.40
C LEU A 130 14.86 16.35 18.25
N GLN A 131 13.54 16.27 18.31
CA GLN A 131 12.61 16.73 17.27
C GLN A 131 12.81 18.22 16.92
N SER A 132 13.34 19.02 17.86
CA SER A 132 13.63 20.44 17.64
C SER A 132 14.85 20.69 16.74
N TYR A 133 15.71 19.69 16.59
CA TYR A 133 17.01 19.82 15.94
C TYR A 133 17.13 18.94 14.69
N VAL A 134 16.43 17.81 14.64
CA VAL A 134 16.49 16.82 13.56
C VAL A 134 15.07 16.50 13.06
N ASP A 135 14.92 16.40 11.73
CA ASP A 135 13.63 16.15 11.08
C ASP A 135 13.19 14.67 11.18
N ASP A 136 14.13 13.73 11.10
CA ASP A 136 13.90 12.29 11.24
C ASP A 136 14.67 11.72 12.43
N THR A 137 13.93 11.30 13.46
CA THR A 137 14.48 10.77 14.71
C THR A 137 14.61 9.24 14.71
N ASP A 138 14.02 8.54 13.72
CA ASP A 138 14.02 7.07 13.64
C ASP A 138 15.36 6.50 13.16
N VAL A 139 16.23 7.36 12.62
CA VAL A 139 17.60 7.00 12.19
C VAL A 139 18.47 6.53 13.38
N PHE A 140 18.12 6.90 14.61
CA PHE A 140 18.91 6.62 15.80
C PHE A 140 18.25 5.58 16.72
N ASP A 141 19.05 4.66 17.29
CA ASP A 141 18.56 3.73 18.32
C ASP A 141 18.42 4.42 19.69
N LEU A 142 17.41 5.29 19.80
CA LEU A 142 17.11 6.05 21.00
C LEU A 142 16.59 5.17 22.15
N LYS A 143 16.20 3.92 21.87
CA LYS A 143 15.64 2.99 22.87
C LYS A 143 16.74 2.30 23.68
N ASN A 144 17.81 1.84 23.01
CA ASN A 144 18.86 1.05 23.68
C ASN A 144 20.16 1.82 23.95
N MET A 145 20.32 3.04 23.45
CA MET A 145 21.55 3.80 23.70
C MET A 145 21.71 4.26 25.15
N SER A 146 22.96 4.32 25.63
CA SER A 146 23.29 4.84 26.97
C SER A 146 22.97 6.32 27.09
N ASN A 147 22.75 6.81 28.31
CA ASN A 147 22.52 8.23 28.57
C ASN A 147 23.71 9.10 28.11
N THR A 148 24.93 8.57 28.22
CA THR A 148 26.14 9.27 27.76
C THR A 148 26.16 9.42 26.25
N ALA A 149 25.80 8.36 25.51
CA ALA A 149 25.71 8.40 24.06
C ALA A 149 24.61 9.36 23.59
N PHE A 150 23.46 9.38 24.26
CA PHE A 150 22.38 10.32 23.95
C PHE A 150 22.79 11.78 24.15
N ASN A 151 23.46 12.12 25.25
CA ASN A 151 23.89 13.49 25.51
C ASN A 151 24.90 13.98 24.45
N VAL A 152 25.86 13.13 24.08
CA VAL A 152 26.81 13.45 23.00
C VAL A 152 26.09 13.70 21.67
N LEU A 153 25.07 12.90 21.37
CA LEU A 153 24.27 13.07 20.16
C LEU A 153 23.47 14.37 20.21
N LEU A 154 22.79 14.66 21.33
CA LEU A 154 22.02 15.89 21.51
C LEU A 154 22.90 17.12 21.35
N ASP A 155 24.06 17.16 22.02
CA ASP A 155 25.02 18.26 21.92
C ASP A 155 25.54 18.44 20.49
N GLY A 156 25.82 17.33 19.80
CA GLY A 156 26.23 17.34 18.40
C GLY A 156 25.18 17.93 17.48
N MET A 157 23.91 17.55 17.65
CA MET A 157 22.79 18.05 16.83
C MET A 157 22.48 19.52 17.15
N MET A 158 22.55 19.92 18.42
CA MET A 158 22.41 21.31 18.83
C MET A 158 23.48 22.20 18.19
N LEU A 159 24.74 21.76 18.19
CA LEU A 159 25.84 22.49 17.58
C LEU A 159 25.68 22.56 16.04
N ALA A 160 25.28 21.47 15.40
CA ALA A 160 25.03 21.44 13.96
C ALA A 160 23.92 22.41 13.56
N LYS A 161 22.79 22.41 14.28
CA LYS A 161 21.68 23.34 14.01
C LYS A 161 22.09 24.79 14.23
N ARG A 162 22.87 25.07 15.28
CA ARG A 162 23.39 26.42 15.54
C ARG A 162 24.29 26.90 14.39
N LYS A 163 25.23 26.08 13.95
CA LYS A 163 26.10 26.40 12.81
C LYS A 163 25.31 26.62 11.53
N GLU A 164 24.30 25.80 11.28
CA GLU A 164 23.43 25.96 10.12
C GLU A 164 22.66 27.28 10.17
N GLN A 165 22.09 27.63 11.32
CA GLN A 165 21.44 28.91 11.53
C GLN A 165 22.40 30.10 11.35
N GLU A 166 23.62 30.01 11.85
CA GLU A 166 24.67 31.02 11.65
C GLU A 166 25.07 31.15 10.18
N ASN A 167 25.26 30.02 9.47
CA ASN A 167 25.56 29.99 8.04
C ASN A 167 24.45 30.65 7.23
N ILE A 168 23.18 30.31 7.52
CA ILE A 168 22.02 30.94 6.87
C ILE A 168 22.01 32.46 7.15
N ARG A 169 22.32 32.90 8.38
CA ARG A 169 22.39 34.33 8.71
C ARG A 169 23.49 35.04 7.94
N MET A 170 24.70 34.47 7.92
CA MET A 170 25.85 35.03 7.19
C MET A 170 25.59 35.06 5.68
N GLN A 171 25.01 34.00 5.11
CA GLN A 171 24.65 33.97 3.69
C GLN A 171 23.63 35.04 3.34
N LYS A 172 22.57 35.20 4.15
CA LYS A 172 21.58 36.28 3.97
C LYS A 172 22.22 37.65 4.07
N GLU A 173 23.12 37.87 5.04
CA GLU A 173 23.82 39.15 5.17
C GLU A 173 24.68 39.44 3.94
N ILE A 174 25.46 38.46 3.46
CA ILE A 174 26.26 38.57 2.23
C ILE A 174 25.35 38.87 1.03
N GLU A 175 24.21 38.20 0.89
CA GLU A 175 23.24 38.47 -0.18
C GLU A 175 22.68 39.89 -0.09
N THR A 176 22.32 40.38 1.10
CA THR A 176 21.84 41.75 1.26
C THR A 176 22.90 42.80 0.92
N ILE A 177 24.18 42.54 1.23
CA ILE A 177 25.29 43.41 0.87
C ILE A 177 25.46 43.43 -0.65
N ARG A 178 25.48 42.26 -1.30
CA ARG A 178 25.57 42.14 -2.77
C ARG A 178 24.42 42.87 -3.47
N ALA A 179 23.19 42.71 -2.99
CA ALA A 179 22.04 43.40 -3.55
C ALA A 179 22.15 44.93 -3.45
N ARG A 180 22.62 45.45 -2.30
CA ARG A 180 22.88 46.89 -2.12
C ARG A 180 23.99 47.40 -3.03
N GLU A 181 25.07 46.64 -3.18
CA GLU A 181 26.18 47.00 -4.09
C GLU A 181 25.74 47.04 -5.55
N GLU A 182 24.94 46.05 -5.99
CA GLU A 182 24.34 46.04 -7.33
C GLU A 182 23.40 47.22 -7.56
N GLU A 183 22.58 47.58 -6.56
CA GLU A 183 21.69 48.73 -6.64
C GLU A 183 22.48 50.05 -6.76
N ILE A 184 23.53 50.22 -5.96
CA ILE A 184 24.46 51.37 -6.07
C ILE A 184 25.11 51.42 -7.46
N LYS A 185 25.50 50.27 -8.02
CA LYS A 185 26.10 50.21 -9.35
C LYS A 185 25.10 50.62 -10.44
N LYS A 186 23.87 50.11 -10.40
CA LYS A 186 22.78 50.50 -11.32
C LYS A 186 22.49 52.00 -11.25
N ILE A 187 22.44 52.57 -10.04
CA ILE A 187 22.24 54.01 -9.86
C ILE A 187 23.39 54.81 -10.48
N LYS A 188 24.64 54.37 -10.33
CA LYS A 188 25.81 55.02 -10.96
C LYS A 188 25.75 54.93 -12.48
N GLU A 189 25.44 53.76 -13.04
CA GLU A 189 25.30 53.55 -14.49
C GLU A 189 24.16 54.39 -15.08
N GLN A 190 23.01 54.48 -14.39
CA GLN A 190 21.90 55.34 -14.80
C GLN A 190 22.30 56.82 -14.83
N LYS A 191 22.98 57.31 -13.78
CA LYS A 191 23.49 58.67 -13.73
C LYS A 191 24.48 58.96 -14.87
N GLU A 192 25.33 58.01 -15.22
CA GLU A 192 26.28 58.17 -16.34
C GLU A 192 25.55 58.20 -17.69
N ILE A 193 24.55 57.34 -17.90
CA ILE A 193 23.71 57.36 -19.11
C ILE A 193 22.96 58.69 -19.22
N GLU A 194 22.43 59.22 -18.12
CA GLU A 194 21.79 60.54 -18.10
C GLU A 194 22.77 61.66 -18.47
N ARG A 195 24.00 61.62 -17.94
CA ARG A 195 25.05 62.59 -18.29
C ARG A 195 25.37 62.54 -19.79
N ILE A 196 25.55 61.35 -20.34
CA ILE A 196 25.83 61.12 -21.78
C ILE A 196 24.66 61.59 -22.65
N LYS A 197 23.40 61.40 -22.20
CA LYS A 197 22.22 61.90 -22.94
C LYS A 197 22.19 63.43 -23.00
N GLU A 198 22.50 64.10 -21.89
CA GLU A 198 22.54 65.57 -21.86
C GLU A 198 23.70 66.12 -22.69
N GLU A 199 24.89 65.52 -22.60
CA GLU A 199 26.03 65.85 -23.47
C GLU A 199 25.67 65.67 -24.95
N ASN A 200 25.04 64.54 -25.32
CA ASN A 200 24.59 64.28 -26.70
C ASN A 200 23.51 65.26 -27.18
N LYS A 201 22.62 65.70 -26.28
CA LYS A 201 21.58 66.69 -26.60
C LYS A 201 22.20 68.06 -26.88
N ILE A 202 23.20 68.47 -26.08
CA ILE A 202 23.98 69.69 -26.31
C ILE A 202 24.68 69.61 -27.67
N ILE A 203 25.38 68.51 -27.96
CA ILE A 203 26.06 68.29 -29.25
C ILE A 203 25.06 68.34 -30.42
N ARG A 204 23.89 67.72 -30.30
CA ARG A 204 22.84 67.79 -31.34
C ARG A 204 22.30 69.21 -31.54
N SER A 205 22.12 69.97 -30.47
CA SER A 205 21.69 71.37 -30.58
C SER A 205 22.77 72.25 -31.24
N GLN A 206 24.05 72.01 -30.94
CA GLN A 206 25.18 72.68 -31.60
C GLN A 206 25.27 72.32 -33.09
N LEU A 207 25.05 71.05 -33.44
CA LEU A 207 24.97 70.59 -34.84
C LEU A 207 23.74 71.17 -35.58
N SER A 208 22.63 71.46 -34.89
CA SER A 208 21.45 72.09 -35.51
C SER A 208 21.60 73.60 -35.77
N HIS A 209 22.58 74.26 -35.14
CA HIS A 209 22.91 75.67 -35.39
C HIS A 209 23.95 75.88 -36.50
N LEU A 210 24.51 74.79 -37.04
CA LEU A 210 25.28 74.83 -38.26
C LEU A 210 24.29 74.64 -39.43
N GLU A 211 24.02 75.72 -40.17
CA GLU A 211 23.40 75.59 -41.49
C GLU A 211 24.20 74.57 -42.33
N PRO A 212 23.54 73.81 -43.23
CA PRO A 212 24.22 72.91 -44.13
C PRO A 212 25.10 73.73 -45.06
N SER A 213 26.39 73.84 -44.74
CA SER A 213 27.40 74.19 -45.72
C SER A 213 27.41 73.09 -46.77
N SER A 214 26.77 73.43 -47.88
CA SER A 214 26.98 72.87 -49.19
C SER A 214 28.47 72.72 -49.46
N GLU A 215 28.96 71.48 -49.45
CA GLU A 215 30.03 70.96 -50.32
C GLU A 215 30.52 69.63 -49.77
N LEU A 216 29.99 68.54 -50.33
CA LEU A 216 30.76 67.37 -50.78
C LEU A 216 29.75 66.38 -51.37
N THR A 217 29.41 66.66 -52.61
CA THR A 217 28.86 65.69 -53.56
C THR A 217 29.93 64.64 -53.89
N HIS A 218 29.45 63.44 -54.23
CA HIS A 218 30.16 62.30 -54.82
C HIS A 218 31.04 61.44 -53.92
N LEU A 219 30.41 60.44 -53.28
CA LEU A 219 30.85 59.05 -53.44
C LEU A 219 29.63 58.14 -53.70
N GLU A 220 29.78 57.29 -54.70
CA GLU A 220 28.77 56.46 -55.35
C GLU A 220 28.18 55.35 -54.48
N PRO A 221 26.99 54.81 -54.84
CA PRO A 221 26.29 53.81 -54.05
C PRO A 221 26.81 52.40 -54.38
N PHE A 222 27.44 51.73 -53.41
CA PHE A 222 27.63 50.28 -53.49
C PHE A 222 26.45 49.56 -52.83
N SER A 223 25.50 49.19 -53.67
CA SER A 223 24.56 48.10 -53.44
C SER A 223 25.25 46.75 -53.66
N GLU A 224 24.91 45.80 -52.79
CA GLU A 224 25.07 44.34 -52.96
C GLU A 224 26.45 43.71 -52.78
N LEU A 225 26.58 43.00 -51.65
CA LEU A 225 27.10 41.63 -51.48
C LEU A 225 27.25 41.42 -49.96
N THR A 226 26.16 41.16 -49.24
CA THR A 226 25.80 39.79 -48.83
C THR A 226 26.91 38.77 -49.11
N HIS A 227 27.61 38.34 -48.06
CA HIS A 227 28.36 37.07 -47.90
C HIS A 227 29.60 37.31 -47.04
N LEU A 228 29.39 37.47 -45.74
CA LEU A 228 30.36 37.06 -44.73
C LEU A 228 29.60 36.23 -43.70
N GLU A 229 29.83 34.93 -43.80
CA GLU A 229 29.33 33.92 -42.88
C GLU A 229 29.72 34.28 -41.44
N PRO A 230 28.80 34.19 -40.46
CA PRO A 230 29.22 34.06 -39.09
C PRO A 230 29.95 32.71 -38.95
N SER A 231 31.21 32.79 -38.53
CA SER A 231 32.04 31.67 -38.11
C SER A 231 31.24 30.66 -37.27
N SER A 232 31.03 29.48 -37.82
CA SER A 232 30.40 28.33 -37.20
C SER A 232 31.35 27.63 -36.23
N GLU A 233 31.79 28.34 -35.20
CA GLU A 233 32.35 27.74 -33.99
C GLU A 233 31.48 28.13 -32.79
N LEU A 234 30.21 27.69 -32.81
CA LEU A 234 29.35 27.61 -31.62
C LEU A 234 28.01 26.92 -31.94
N ILE A 235 28.02 25.76 -32.61
CA ILE A 235 26.86 24.86 -32.61
C ILE A 235 27.34 23.40 -32.58
N GLN A 236 27.60 22.86 -31.39
CA GLN A 236 27.58 21.41 -31.13
C GLN A 236 26.40 20.98 -30.26
N PHE A 237 25.40 21.84 -30.06
CA PHE A 237 24.15 21.48 -29.39
C PHE A 237 22.95 21.95 -30.19
N ALA A 238 22.73 21.32 -31.35
CA ALA A 238 21.42 21.30 -31.99
C ALA A 238 20.95 19.83 -32.02
N PRO A 239 19.78 19.51 -31.43
CA PRO A 239 19.24 18.16 -31.45
C PRO A 239 18.93 17.75 -32.89
N LYS A 240 19.25 16.50 -33.24
CA LYS A 240 18.95 15.95 -34.57
C LYS A 240 17.44 16.09 -34.85
N LYS A 241 17.15 16.66 -36.02
CA LYS A 241 15.80 16.80 -36.61
C LYS A 241 15.00 15.49 -36.53
N ASN A 242 13.76 15.63 -36.08
CA ASN A 242 12.61 14.72 -36.24
C ASN A 242 12.77 13.30 -35.68
N LEU A 243 13.12 13.18 -34.40
CA LEU A 243 12.82 11.97 -33.63
C LEU A 243 11.48 12.17 -32.92
N SER A 244 10.61 11.16 -32.95
CA SER A 244 9.37 11.18 -32.16
C SER A 244 9.71 11.28 -30.67
N GLU A 245 8.80 11.81 -29.84
CA GLU A 245 9.00 11.91 -28.39
C GLU A 245 9.44 10.58 -27.76
N LYS A 246 8.96 9.45 -28.32
CA LYS A 246 9.37 8.10 -27.91
C LYS A 246 10.85 7.83 -28.17
N GLU A 247 11.36 8.18 -29.34
CA GLU A 247 12.75 7.93 -29.70
C GLU A 247 13.73 8.82 -28.90
N ILE A 248 13.30 10.04 -28.53
CA ILE A 248 14.05 10.90 -27.60
C ILE A 248 14.12 10.27 -26.21
N LEU A 249 13.02 9.70 -25.72
CA LEU A 249 12.97 9.02 -24.43
C LEU A 249 13.79 7.72 -24.45
N PHE A 250 13.79 6.97 -25.55
CA PHE A 250 14.66 5.80 -25.72
C PHE A 250 16.15 6.18 -25.69
N ASP A 251 16.56 7.22 -26.44
CA ASP A 251 17.95 7.71 -26.45
C ASP A 251 18.37 8.22 -25.06
N TRP A 252 17.46 8.89 -24.33
CA TRP A 252 17.72 9.34 -22.96
C TRP A 252 17.91 8.18 -21.98
N ILE A 253 17.04 7.17 -22.03
CA ILE A 253 17.15 5.96 -21.20
C ILE A 253 18.44 5.21 -21.49
N ASP A 254 18.87 5.15 -22.75
CA ASP A 254 20.11 4.46 -23.12
C ASP A 254 21.37 5.19 -22.67
N ARG A 255 21.38 6.53 -22.75
CA ARG A 255 22.49 7.37 -22.26
C ARG A 255 22.57 7.46 -20.74
N PHE A 256 21.48 7.19 -20.04
CA PHE A 256 21.48 7.19 -18.58
C PHE A 256 22.23 5.94 -18.08
N SER A 257 23.46 6.16 -17.61
CA SER A 257 24.32 5.18 -16.96
C SER A 257 24.61 5.60 -15.53
N MET A 258 24.71 4.62 -14.63
CA MET A 258 25.21 4.89 -13.29
C MET A 258 26.70 5.25 -13.32
N PRO A 259 27.18 6.09 -12.40
CA PRO A 259 28.61 6.38 -12.25
C PRO A 259 29.40 5.11 -11.92
N GLU A 260 30.56 4.95 -12.54
CA GLU A 260 31.49 3.86 -12.18
C GLU A 260 32.05 4.13 -10.77
N LEU A 261 31.60 3.35 -9.79
CA LEU A 261 32.13 3.38 -8.44
C LEU A 261 33.26 2.36 -8.33
N ASN A 262 34.42 2.77 -7.80
CA ASN A 262 35.53 1.86 -7.54
C ASN A 262 35.15 0.90 -6.39
N THR A 263 34.77 -0.33 -6.73
CA THR A 263 34.28 -1.33 -5.78
C THR A 263 35.38 -2.05 -5.02
N ASP A 264 36.64 -1.95 -5.45
CA ASP A 264 37.75 -2.76 -4.93
C ASP A 264 38.24 -2.30 -3.54
N VAL A 265 37.85 -1.08 -3.13
CA VAL A 265 38.22 -0.48 -1.83
C VAL A 265 37.10 -0.63 -0.79
N LEU A 266 35.96 -1.22 -1.17
CA LEU A 266 34.75 -1.26 -0.33
C LEU A 266 34.56 -2.61 0.37
N SER A 267 34.01 -2.58 1.58
CA SER A 267 33.65 -3.80 2.32
C SER A 267 32.65 -4.67 1.55
N GLU A 268 32.70 -5.99 1.76
CA GLU A 268 31.84 -6.99 1.10
C GLU A 268 30.34 -6.63 1.19
N LYS A 269 29.90 -6.15 2.36
CA LYS A 269 28.51 -5.68 2.58
C LYS A 269 28.13 -4.43 1.77
N CYS A 270 29.08 -3.56 1.46
CA CYS A 270 28.86 -2.41 0.58
C CYS A 270 28.82 -2.83 -0.89
N GLN A 271 29.65 -3.79 -1.30
CA GLN A 271 29.65 -4.35 -2.65
C GLN A 271 28.30 -5.04 -2.96
N GLU A 272 27.75 -5.81 -2.02
CA GLU A 272 26.42 -6.43 -2.16
C GLU A 272 25.30 -5.40 -2.35
N LYS A 273 25.31 -4.32 -1.55
CA LYS A 273 24.31 -3.24 -1.68
C LYS A 273 24.43 -2.51 -3.01
N ILE A 274 25.66 -2.25 -3.47
CA ILE A 274 25.91 -1.62 -4.76
C ILE A 274 25.41 -2.53 -5.89
N ALA A 275 25.68 -3.84 -5.82
CA ALA A 275 25.19 -4.82 -6.78
C ALA A 275 23.64 -4.88 -6.83
N ASP A 276 22.97 -4.83 -5.66
CA ASP A 276 21.50 -4.78 -5.60
C ASP A 276 20.93 -3.49 -6.23
N ILE A 277 21.59 -2.35 -6.05
CA ILE A 277 21.23 -1.08 -6.69
C ILE A 277 21.40 -1.19 -8.21
N PHE A 278 22.52 -1.73 -8.70
CA PHE A 278 22.75 -1.95 -10.14
C PHE A 278 21.68 -2.87 -10.75
N LYS A 279 21.27 -3.91 -10.02
CA LYS A 279 20.20 -4.82 -10.44
C LYS A 279 18.85 -4.12 -10.53
N LYS A 280 18.48 -3.33 -9.52
CA LYS A 280 17.24 -2.54 -9.52
C LYS A 280 17.21 -1.52 -10.65
N PHE A 281 18.33 -0.85 -10.91
CA PHE A 281 18.46 0.10 -12.00
C PHE A 281 18.30 -0.57 -13.37
N SER A 282 18.92 -1.73 -13.58
CA SER A 282 18.78 -2.52 -14.81
C SER A 282 17.33 -2.96 -15.05
N ASN A 283 16.66 -3.47 -14.01
CA ASN A 283 15.25 -3.84 -14.07
C ASN A 283 14.35 -2.64 -14.41
N PHE A 284 14.64 -1.45 -13.86
CA PHE A 284 13.93 -0.23 -14.20
C PHE A 284 14.14 0.17 -15.67
N LYS A 285 15.37 0.07 -16.18
CA LYS A 285 15.70 0.37 -17.59
C LYS A 285 14.92 -0.55 -18.54
N GLU A 286 14.84 -1.84 -18.24
CA GLU A 286 14.04 -2.79 -19.01
C GLU A 286 12.54 -2.51 -18.93
N TRP A 287 12.02 -2.23 -17.73
CA TRP A 287 10.62 -1.86 -17.53
C TRP A 287 10.25 -0.59 -18.29
N ALA A 288 11.09 0.45 -18.25
CA ALA A 288 10.85 1.71 -18.94
C ALA A 288 10.81 1.51 -20.47
N LYS A 289 11.77 0.74 -21.02
CA LYS A 289 11.78 0.39 -22.44
C LYS A 289 10.53 -0.38 -22.87
N LYS A 290 10.06 -1.32 -22.05
CA LYS A 290 8.86 -2.12 -22.34
C LYS A 290 7.58 -1.27 -22.35
N ASN A 291 7.41 -0.36 -21.40
CA ASN A 291 6.22 0.51 -21.39
C ASN A 291 6.25 1.58 -22.49
N LEU A 292 7.44 1.98 -22.96
CA LEU A 292 7.58 2.88 -24.10
C LEU A 292 7.34 2.19 -25.46
N SER A 293 7.43 0.85 -25.52
CA SER A 293 7.10 0.08 -26.73
C SER A 293 5.62 -0.31 -26.85
N ASP A 294 4.88 -0.35 -25.73
CA ASP A 294 3.46 -0.77 -25.67
C ASP A 294 2.45 0.39 -25.87
N VAL A 295 2.93 1.63 -25.93
CA VAL A 295 2.18 2.86 -26.30
C VAL A 295 2.51 3.22 -27.73
#